data_AF-A0A7Y5ECE3-F1
#
_entry.id   AF-A0A7Y5ECE3-F1
#
_cell.length_a   1.000
_cell.length_b   1.000
_cell.length_c   1.000
_cell.angle_alpha   90.00
_cell.angle_beta   90.00
_cell.angle_gamma   90.00
#
_symmetry.space_group_name_H-M   'P 1'
#
loop_
_entity.id
_entity.type
_entity.pdbx_description
1 polymer ?
#
loop_
_entity_poly.entity_id
_entity_poly.type
_entity_poly.pdbx_seq_one_letter_code
_entity_poly.pdbx_strand_id
1 'polypeptide(L)'
;MFAQWAGDHQTRPFREMLVDARLYGVVPIHQLLRSASDWKLCHASPFAVPPASNWPAVRSTLSLIQTLSAQGLLRQFEVVSAYRDPRLNVCASGAANSAHTRAFAVDILLPAWADPNPLCRFWQQHGQAWNMGLGRYPSGRIHLDTAGYRTWGGNGSADSSFCARPR
;
A
#
# COMPACT_ATOMS: atom_id res chain seq x y z
N MET A 1 12.44 9.06 15.34
CA MET A 1 11.23 8.25 15.55
C MET A 1 11.41 6.81 15.04
N PHE A 2 11.58 6.57 13.73
CA PHE A 2 11.71 5.20 13.21
C PHE A 2 12.92 4.44 13.78
N ALA A 3 14.11 5.07 13.85
CA ALA A 3 15.31 4.40 14.35
C ALA A 3 15.16 3.89 15.79
N GLN A 4 14.56 4.71 16.65
CA GLN A 4 14.24 4.32 18.04
C GLN A 4 13.25 3.15 18.05
N TRP A 5 12.12 3.28 17.36
CA TRP A 5 11.12 2.20 17.28
C TRP A 5 11.73 0.90 16.75
N ALA A 6 12.57 0.96 15.71
CA ALA A 6 13.21 -0.21 15.12
C ALA A 6 14.28 -0.84 16.03
N GLY A 7 14.85 -0.08 16.98
CA GLY A 7 15.74 -0.60 18.01
C GLY A 7 15.00 -1.44 19.06
N ASP A 8 13.74 -1.08 19.34
CA ASP A 8 12.91 -1.75 20.35
C ASP A 8 12.06 -2.91 19.78
N HIS A 9 12.09 -3.15 18.47
CA HIS A 9 11.22 -4.13 17.78
C HIS A 9 12.01 -5.08 16.87
N GLN A 10 11.60 -6.35 16.81
CA GLN A 10 12.22 -7.35 15.94
C GLN A 10 11.87 -7.10 14.46
N THR A 11 12.70 -6.32 13.77
CA THR A 11 12.52 -6.04 12.32
C THR A 11 13.40 -6.91 11.42
N ARG A 12 14.35 -7.67 11.99
CA ARG A 12 15.35 -8.43 11.23
C ARG A 12 14.76 -9.50 10.30
N PRO A 13 13.88 -10.42 10.75
CA PRO A 13 13.33 -11.45 9.87
C PRO A 13 12.56 -10.87 8.68
N PHE A 14 11.84 -9.77 8.90
CA PHE A 14 11.14 -9.07 7.82
C PHE A 14 12.11 -8.48 6.80
N ARG A 15 13.22 -7.88 7.24
CA ARG A 15 14.27 -7.36 6.33
C ARG A 15 14.95 -8.47 5.56
N GLU A 16 15.27 -9.59 6.20
CA GLU A 16 15.85 -10.78 5.55
C GLU A 16 14.91 -11.32 4.47
N MET A 17 13.61 -11.46 4.76
CA MET A 17 12.61 -11.85 3.76
C MET A 17 12.59 -10.93 2.54
N LEU A 18 12.72 -9.62 2.72
CA LEU A 18 12.79 -8.66 1.62
C LEU A 18 14.07 -8.81 0.79
N VAL A 19 15.21 -9.07 1.43
CA VAL A 19 16.49 -9.29 0.77
C VAL A 19 16.45 -10.58 -0.06
N ASP A 20 15.99 -11.68 0.53
CA ASP A 20 15.87 -12.98 -0.12
C ASP A 20 14.93 -12.92 -1.34
N ALA A 21 13.85 -12.15 -1.23
CA ALA A 21 12.92 -11.92 -2.33
C ALA A 21 13.42 -10.92 -3.38
N ARG A 22 14.59 -10.28 -3.20
CA ARG A 22 15.12 -9.19 -4.04
C ARG A 22 14.18 -7.98 -4.14
N LEU A 23 13.45 -7.72 -3.06
CA LEU A 23 12.50 -6.61 -2.93
C LEU A 23 12.94 -5.55 -1.91
N TYR A 24 14.07 -5.77 -1.23
CA TYR A 24 14.67 -4.77 -0.38
C TYR A 24 15.03 -3.51 -1.20
N GLY A 25 14.60 -2.35 -0.71
CA GLY A 25 14.86 -1.06 -1.36
C GLY A 25 13.82 -0.62 -2.41
N VAL A 26 12.86 -1.46 -2.79
CA VAL A 26 11.74 -1.04 -3.66
C VAL A 26 10.94 0.10 -3.01
N VAL A 27 10.74 0.01 -1.70
CA VAL A 27 10.21 1.08 -0.86
C VAL A 27 11.16 1.27 0.32
N PRO A 28 11.49 2.50 0.74
CA PRO A 28 12.29 2.72 1.94
C PRO A 28 11.66 2.06 3.16
N ILE A 29 12.44 1.30 3.93
CA ILE A 29 11.91 0.45 5.02
C ILE A 29 11.07 1.22 6.06
N HIS A 30 11.43 2.48 6.33
CA HIS A 30 10.70 3.34 7.27
C HIS A 30 9.32 3.77 6.76
N GLN A 31 9.11 3.79 5.43
CA GLN A 31 7.79 4.03 4.84
C GLN A 31 7.00 2.72 4.75
N LEU A 32 7.67 1.61 4.40
CA LEU A 32 7.04 0.29 4.30
C LEU A 32 6.49 -0.23 5.63
N LEU A 33 7.12 0.14 6.74
CA LEU A 33 6.68 -0.21 8.09
C LEU A 33 5.77 0.85 8.71
N ARG A 34 5.44 1.95 8.02
CA ARG A 34 4.53 2.98 8.51
C ARG A 34 3.12 2.40 8.65
N SER A 35 2.47 2.62 9.79
CA SER A 35 1.13 2.08 10.07
C SER A 35 0.03 2.89 9.35
N ALA A 36 -1.02 3.36 10.05
CA ALA A 36 -2.00 4.28 9.48
C ALA A 36 -1.58 5.73 9.74
N SER A 37 -1.98 6.69 8.88
CA SER A 37 -1.70 8.11 9.14
C SER A 37 -2.37 8.63 10.43
N ASP A 38 -3.48 8.01 10.84
CA ASP A 38 -4.23 8.37 12.04
C ASP A 38 -3.65 7.76 13.33
N TRP A 39 -2.47 7.13 13.29
CA TRP A 39 -1.87 6.48 14.47
C TRP A 39 -1.83 7.38 15.71
N LYS A 40 -1.59 8.69 15.53
CA LYS A 40 -1.58 9.66 16.64
C LYS A 40 -2.97 9.81 17.26
N LEU A 41 -3.99 10.04 16.42
CA LEU A 41 -5.38 10.18 16.84
C LEU A 41 -5.88 8.90 17.50
N CYS A 42 -5.42 7.75 17.01
CA CYS A 42 -5.78 6.43 17.49
C CYS A 42 -4.93 5.93 18.66
N HIS A 43 -3.99 6.73 19.17
CA HIS A 43 -3.05 6.34 20.22
C HIS A 43 -2.38 4.98 19.95
N ALA A 44 -1.99 4.75 18.69
CA ALA A 44 -1.39 3.51 18.21
C ALA A 44 0.09 3.70 17.86
N SER A 45 0.79 2.62 17.56
CA SER A 45 2.19 2.71 17.11
C SER A 45 2.29 3.36 15.72
N PRO A 46 3.25 4.28 15.48
CA PRO A 46 3.52 4.86 14.16
C PRO A 46 4.01 3.84 13.13
N PHE A 47 4.54 2.71 13.59
CA PHE A 47 5.07 1.65 12.73
C PHE A 47 4.60 0.27 13.18
N ALA A 48 4.55 -0.67 12.26
CA ALA A 48 4.21 -2.06 12.54
C ALA A 48 4.90 -2.99 11.53
N VAL A 49 5.39 -4.13 12.01
CA VAL A 49 5.82 -5.23 11.14
C VAL A 49 4.58 -6.04 10.76
N PRO A 50 4.29 -6.27 9.46
CA PRO A 50 3.20 -7.15 9.08
C PRO A 50 3.47 -8.58 9.61
N PRO A 51 2.43 -9.29 10.08
CA PRO A 51 2.58 -10.67 10.53
C PRO A 51 3.10 -11.54 9.38
N ALA A 52 3.81 -12.63 9.71
CA ALA A 52 4.42 -13.52 8.72
C ALA A 52 3.43 -14.08 7.69
N SER A 53 2.16 -14.28 8.10
CA SER A 53 1.06 -14.64 7.21
C SER A 53 0.85 -13.68 6.04
N ASN A 54 1.20 -12.40 6.21
CA ASN A 54 1.03 -11.37 5.19
C ASN A 54 2.26 -11.26 4.27
N TRP A 55 3.41 -11.88 4.60
CA TRP A 55 4.65 -11.73 3.83
C TRP A 55 4.55 -12.17 2.37
N PRO A 56 3.81 -13.24 1.99
CA PRO A 56 3.55 -13.53 0.57
C PRO A 56 2.91 -12.34 -0.16
N ALA A 57 1.98 -11.64 0.47
CA ALA A 57 1.28 -10.53 -0.13
C ALA A 57 2.09 -9.22 -0.08
N VAL A 58 2.95 -9.04 0.92
CA VAL A 58 4.02 -8.01 0.91
C VAL A 58 4.89 -8.19 -0.33
N ARG A 59 5.38 -9.42 -0.58
CA ARG A 59 6.21 -9.71 -1.75
C ARG A 59 5.48 -9.38 -3.04
N SER A 60 4.24 -9.85 -3.19
CA SER A 60 3.43 -9.59 -4.39
C SER A 60 3.17 -8.10 -4.63
N THR A 61 2.80 -7.35 -3.58
CA THR A 61 2.57 -5.89 -3.66
C THR A 61 3.85 -5.13 -4.02
N LEU A 62 4.99 -5.50 -3.43
CA LEU A 62 6.28 -4.89 -3.78
C LEU A 62 6.75 -5.25 -5.19
N SER A 63 6.51 -6.48 -5.66
CA SER A 63 6.80 -6.86 -7.05
C SER A 63 5.96 -6.05 -8.04
N LEU A 64 4.69 -5.77 -7.72
CA LEU A 64 3.84 -4.87 -8.50
C LEU A 64 4.45 -3.46 -8.54
N ILE A 65 4.82 -2.89 -7.39
CA ILE A 65 5.45 -1.55 -7.32
C ILE A 65 6.76 -1.52 -8.12
N GLN A 66 7.62 -2.53 -7.97
CA GLN A 66 8.88 -2.65 -8.73
C GLN A 66 8.61 -2.68 -10.23
N THR A 67 7.60 -3.42 -10.68
CA THR A 67 7.18 -3.49 -12.09
C THR A 67 6.70 -2.14 -12.60
N LEU A 68 5.82 -1.46 -11.84
CA LEU A 68 5.32 -0.13 -12.20
C LEU A 68 6.45 0.90 -12.27
N SER A 69 7.41 0.86 -11.34
CA SER A 69 8.59 1.72 -11.35
C SER A 69 9.51 1.44 -12.53
N ALA A 70 9.78 0.17 -12.84
CA ALA A 70 10.60 -0.23 -13.98
C ALA A 70 10.01 0.21 -15.33
N GLN A 71 8.67 0.19 -15.46
CA GLN A 71 7.96 0.72 -16.63
C GLN A 71 7.83 2.25 -16.63
N GLY A 72 8.33 2.92 -15.60
CA GLY A 72 8.26 4.37 -15.46
C GLY A 72 6.87 4.91 -15.15
N LEU A 73 5.93 4.05 -14.74
CA LEU A 73 4.54 4.40 -14.40
C LEU A 73 4.41 4.92 -12.97
N LEU A 74 5.34 4.52 -12.08
CA LEU A 74 5.38 4.94 -10.69
C LEU A 74 6.82 5.31 -10.28
N ARG A 75 7.21 6.57 -10.55
CA ARG A 75 8.61 7.03 -10.39
C ARG A 75 8.90 7.70 -9.06
N GLN A 76 8.05 8.64 -8.66
CA GLN A 76 8.21 9.40 -7.42
C GLN A 76 6.93 9.25 -6.61
N PHE A 77 7.06 8.74 -5.40
CA PHE A 77 5.96 8.53 -4.48
C PHE A 77 6.48 8.42 -3.04
N GLU A 78 5.60 8.64 -2.09
CA GLU A 78 5.83 8.33 -0.67
C GLU A 78 4.78 7.33 -0.20
N VAL A 79 5.19 6.22 0.42
CA VAL A 79 4.26 5.33 1.14
C VAL A 79 3.93 5.98 2.49
N VAL A 80 2.66 6.34 2.66
CA VAL A 80 2.16 7.05 3.85
C VAL A 80 1.31 6.18 4.78
N SER A 81 0.94 4.99 4.33
CA SER A 81 0.32 3.94 5.14
C SER A 81 0.62 2.59 4.53
N ALA A 82 0.94 1.59 5.36
CA ALA A 82 1.16 0.21 4.91
C ALA A 82 0.33 -0.77 5.76
N TYR A 83 0.93 -1.76 6.40
CA TYR A 83 0.20 -2.68 7.28
C TYR A 83 -0.48 -1.93 8.43
N ARG A 84 -1.73 -2.27 8.71
CA ARG A 84 -2.50 -1.77 9.85
C ARG A 84 -2.88 -2.94 10.74
N ASP A 85 -2.60 -2.82 12.04
CA ASP A 85 -3.21 -3.72 13.01
C ASP A 85 -4.75 -3.58 12.96
N PRO A 86 -5.53 -4.66 13.20
CA PRO A 86 -6.99 -4.60 13.16
C PRO A 86 -7.61 -3.49 14.03
N ARG A 87 -7.09 -3.26 15.24
CA ARG A 87 -7.60 -2.22 16.16
C ARG A 87 -7.37 -0.82 15.57
N LEU A 88 -6.16 -0.54 15.08
CA LEU A 88 -5.85 0.71 14.40
C LEU A 88 -6.70 0.89 13.14
N ASN A 89 -6.92 -0.17 12.36
CA ASN A 89 -7.76 -0.09 11.16
C ASN A 89 -9.19 0.34 11.50
N VAL A 90 -9.79 -0.21 12.57
CA VAL A 90 -11.13 0.20 13.02
C VAL A 90 -11.15 1.66 13.46
N CYS A 91 -10.19 2.09 14.28
CA CYS A 91 -10.11 3.48 14.72
C CYS A 91 -9.94 4.47 13.56
N ALA A 92 -9.11 4.13 12.56
CA ALA A 92 -8.91 4.91 11.35
C ALA A 92 -10.08 4.80 10.34
N SER A 93 -11.25 4.30 10.77
CA SER A 93 -12.44 4.09 9.94
C SER A 93 -12.18 3.24 8.68
N GLY A 94 -11.21 2.34 8.76
CA GLY A 94 -10.88 1.40 7.70
C GLY A 94 -11.99 0.37 7.51
N ALA A 95 -12.19 -0.08 6.27
CA ALA A 95 -13.17 -1.11 5.94
C ALA A 95 -12.91 -2.42 6.73
N ALA A 96 -13.99 -3.15 7.05
CA ALA A 96 -13.89 -4.41 7.80
C ALA A 96 -12.99 -5.45 7.10
N ASN A 97 -13.05 -5.52 5.77
CA ASN A 97 -12.24 -6.42 4.95
C ASN A 97 -11.03 -5.71 4.28
N SER A 98 -10.45 -4.72 4.96
CA SER A 98 -9.34 -3.89 4.47
C SER A 98 -8.13 -4.73 4.04
N ALA A 99 -7.56 -4.42 2.87
CA ALA A 99 -6.35 -5.08 2.41
C ALA A 99 -5.15 -4.78 3.32
N HIS A 100 -5.11 -3.58 3.95
CA HIS A 100 -4.05 -3.21 4.90
C HIS A 100 -3.91 -4.19 6.08
N THR A 101 -5.00 -4.84 6.49
CA THR A 101 -5.00 -5.79 7.61
C THR A 101 -4.75 -7.22 7.12
N ARG A 102 -5.51 -7.68 6.11
CA ARG A 102 -5.59 -9.10 5.74
C ARG A 102 -4.56 -9.56 4.71
N ALA A 103 -4.11 -8.67 3.84
CA ALA A 103 -3.36 -9.04 2.64
C ALA A 103 -2.25 -8.05 2.28
N PHE A 104 -1.93 -7.13 3.20
CA PHE A 104 -1.00 -6.03 2.95
C PHE A 104 -1.46 -5.08 1.82
N ALA A 105 -1.32 -3.79 2.04
CA ALA A 105 -1.57 -2.77 1.05
C ALA A 105 -0.69 -1.57 1.37
N VAL A 106 -0.48 -0.71 0.38
CA VAL A 106 0.15 0.59 0.59
C VAL A 106 -0.76 1.70 0.10
N ASP A 107 -0.79 2.79 0.86
CA ASP A 107 -1.29 4.06 0.39
C ASP A 107 -0.10 4.94 0.05
N ILE A 108 -0.12 5.49 -1.15
CA ILE A 108 0.93 6.35 -1.66
C ILE A 108 0.43 7.78 -1.90
N LEU A 109 1.31 8.74 -1.67
CA LEU A 109 1.19 10.08 -2.20
C LEU A 109 2.07 10.21 -3.43
N LEU A 110 1.50 10.73 -4.51
CA LEU A 110 2.27 11.22 -5.64
C LEU A 110 2.58 12.71 -5.46
N PRO A 111 3.66 13.22 -6.08
CA PRO A 111 3.86 14.65 -6.22
C PRO A 111 2.62 15.33 -6.85
N ALA A 112 2.34 16.57 -6.47
CA ALA A 112 1.13 17.28 -6.92
C ALA A 112 1.01 17.42 -8.46
N TRP A 113 2.14 17.37 -9.18
CA TRP A 113 2.21 17.45 -10.64
C TRP A 113 2.06 16.09 -11.35
N ALA A 114 2.08 14.97 -10.62
CA ALA A 114 2.09 13.65 -11.22
C ALA A 114 0.69 13.21 -11.65
N ASP A 115 0.58 12.69 -12.88
CA ASP A 115 -0.65 12.12 -13.43
C ASP A 115 -0.84 10.67 -12.93
N PRO A 116 -1.96 10.32 -12.26
CA PRO A 116 -2.25 8.96 -11.84
C PRO A 116 -2.84 8.07 -12.95
N ASN A 117 -3.25 8.62 -14.10
CA ASN A 117 -3.87 7.84 -15.19
C ASN A 117 -3.01 6.70 -15.78
N PRO A 118 -1.66 6.76 -15.80
CA PRO A 118 -0.85 5.62 -16.20
C PRO A 118 -1.11 4.37 -15.35
N LEU A 119 -1.39 4.53 -14.05
CA LEU A 119 -1.76 3.42 -13.17
C LEU A 119 -3.11 2.82 -13.56
N CYS A 120 -4.08 3.64 -13.95
CA CYS A 120 -5.36 3.15 -14.45
C CYS A 120 -5.22 2.36 -15.74
N ARG A 121 -4.44 2.84 -16.70
CA ARG A 121 -4.19 2.12 -17.96
C ARG A 121 -3.53 0.77 -17.70
N PHE A 122 -2.53 0.73 -16.81
CA PHE A 122 -1.91 -0.52 -16.39
C PHE A 122 -2.92 -1.46 -15.72
N TRP A 123 -3.74 -0.95 -14.81
CA TRP A 123 -4.77 -1.73 -14.13
C TRP A 123 -5.79 -2.32 -15.12
N GLN A 124 -6.25 -1.54 -16.11
CA GLN A 124 -7.18 -2.01 -17.13
C GLN A 124 -6.58 -3.13 -18.01
N GLN A 125 -5.27 -3.08 -18.29
CA GLN A 125 -4.61 -4.03 -19.20
C GLN A 125 -4.07 -5.26 -18.48
N HIS A 126 -3.54 -5.08 -17.26
CA HIS A 126 -2.77 -6.10 -16.55
C HIS A 126 -3.29 -6.37 -15.14
N GLY A 127 -4.26 -5.59 -14.63
CA GLY A 127 -4.70 -5.67 -13.25
C GLY A 127 -5.29 -7.02 -12.88
N GLN A 128 -5.96 -7.71 -13.82
CA GLN A 128 -6.49 -9.06 -13.58
C GLN A 128 -5.37 -10.07 -13.32
N ALA A 129 -4.29 -10.03 -14.11
CA ALA A 129 -3.13 -10.92 -13.92
C ALA A 129 -2.41 -10.67 -12.59
N TRP A 130 -2.45 -9.44 -12.09
CA TRP A 130 -1.83 -9.03 -10.82
C TRP A 130 -2.74 -9.17 -9.60
N ASN A 131 -4.02 -9.53 -9.78
CA ASN A 131 -5.04 -9.36 -8.73
C ASN A 131 -5.01 -7.95 -8.12
N MET A 132 -4.80 -6.94 -8.97
CA MET A 132 -4.48 -5.58 -8.54
C MET A 132 -5.71 -4.86 -7.98
N GLY A 133 -5.63 -4.47 -6.71
CA GLY A 133 -6.50 -3.48 -6.10
C GLY A 133 -5.94 -2.08 -6.35
N LEU A 134 -6.72 -1.21 -6.99
CA LEU A 134 -6.34 0.18 -7.26
C LEU A 134 -7.45 1.15 -6.83
N GLY A 135 -7.19 1.98 -5.83
CA GLY A 135 -8.16 2.93 -5.30
C GLY A 135 -7.62 4.35 -5.20
N ARG A 136 -8.52 5.34 -5.11
CA ARG A 136 -8.14 6.72 -4.81
C ARG A 136 -9.06 7.33 -3.76
N TYR A 137 -8.47 7.70 -2.63
CA TYR A 137 -9.18 8.37 -1.54
C TYR A 137 -9.51 9.83 -1.90
N PRO A 138 -10.51 10.45 -1.25
CA PRO A 138 -10.79 11.89 -1.40
C PRO A 138 -9.59 12.79 -1.11
N SER A 139 -8.67 12.34 -0.23
CA SER A 139 -7.41 13.02 0.07
C SER A 139 -6.41 13.03 -1.09
N GLY A 140 -6.68 12.33 -2.18
CA GLY A 140 -5.78 12.17 -3.33
C GLY A 140 -4.79 11.00 -3.18
N ARG A 141 -4.70 10.37 -2.01
CA ARG A 141 -3.89 9.16 -1.80
C ARG A 141 -4.35 8.03 -2.73
N ILE A 142 -3.39 7.28 -3.25
CA ILE A 142 -3.65 6.12 -4.10
C ILE A 142 -3.39 4.86 -3.30
N HIS A 143 -4.37 3.97 -3.29
CA HIS A 143 -4.30 2.64 -2.67
C HIS A 143 -3.79 1.61 -3.66
N LEU A 144 -2.84 0.78 -3.27
CA LEU A 144 -2.31 -0.35 -4.05
C LEU A 144 -2.25 -1.64 -3.21
N ASP A 145 -2.77 -2.73 -3.76
CA ASP A 145 -2.59 -4.10 -3.24
C ASP A 145 -2.69 -5.15 -4.36
N THR A 146 -2.40 -6.41 -4.02
CA THR A 146 -2.56 -7.56 -4.93
C THR A 146 -3.54 -8.61 -4.36
N ALA A 147 -4.59 -8.16 -3.67
CA ALA A 147 -5.55 -9.00 -2.95
C ALA A 147 -6.87 -9.24 -3.71
N GLY A 148 -6.97 -8.79 -4.96
CA GLY A 148 -8.12 -9.00 -5.86
C GLY A 148 -8.24 -7.90 -6.91
N TYR A 149 -8.58 -8.26 -8.16
CA TYR A 149 -8.75 -7.32 -9.26
C TYR A 149 -9.98 -6.42 -9.05
N ARG A 150 -9.76 -5.21 -8.54
CA ARG A 150 -10.83 -4.25 -8.21
C ARG A 150 -10.34 -2.82 -8.25
N THR A 151 -11.27 -1.91 -8.48
CA THR A 151 -11.01 -0.47 -8.37
C THR A 151 -12.16 0.25 -7.70
N TRP A 152 -11.85 1.39 -7.07
CA TRP A 152 -12.82 2.22 -6.34
C TRP A 152 -12.32 3.67 -6.24
N GLY A 153 -13.21 4.60 -5.90
CA GLY A 153 -12.85 6.02 -5.75
C GLY A 153 -13.34 6.67 -4.46
N GLY A 154 -13.63 7.97 -4.51
CA GLY A 154 -13.78 8.80 -3.31
C GLY A 154 -14.82 8.33 -2.29
N ASN A 155 -15.88 7.64 -2.73
CA ASN A 155 -16.93 7.10 -1.85
C ASN A 155 -16.74 5.60 -1.51
N GLY A 156 -15.60 5.01 -1.89
CA GLY A 156 -15.30 3.59 -1.66
C GLY A 156 -15.99 2.61 -2.62
N SER A 157 -16.81 3.10 -3.57
CA SER A 157 -17.47 2.25 -4.57
C SER A 157 -16.70 2.19 -5.90
N ALA A 158 -16.98 1.16 -6.69
CA ALA A 158 -16.44 1.00 -8.03
C ALA A 158 -16.91 2.12 -8.98
N ASP A 159 -18.14 2.61 -8.82
CA ASP A 159 -18.74 3.65 -9.67
C ASP A 159 -18.04 5.00 -9.55
N SER A 160 -17.38 5.27 -8.43
CA SER A 160 -16.57 6.48 -8.26
C SER A 160 -15.11 6.32 -8.69
N SER A 161 -14.73 5.15 -9.21
CA SER A 161 -13.35 4.88 -9.61
C SER A 161 -12.88 5.85 -10.69
N PHE A 162 -11.69 6.42 -10.47
CA PHE A 162 -10.98 7.23 -11.46
C PHE A 162 -10.40 6.40 -12.61
N CYS A 163 -10.45 5.07 -12.53
CA CYS A 163 -9.98 4.15 -13.57
C CYS A 163 -11.11 3.54 -14.39
N ALA A 164 -12.37 3.72 -14.00
CA ALA A 164 -13.49 3.34 -14.85
C ALA A 164 -13.50 4.25 -16.10
N ARG A 165 -13.69 3.68 -17.29
CA ARG A 165 -13.87 4.50 -18.49
C ARG A 165 -15.17 5.31 -18.33
N PRO A 166 -15.21 6.59 -18.74
CA PRO A 166 -16.48 7.28 -18.93
C PRO A 166 -17.38 6.38 -19.81
N ARG A 167 -18.64 6.23 -19.41
CA ARG A 167 -19.65 5.61 -20.26
C ARG A 167 -19.88 6.46 -21.50
#